data_AF-X1R0T7-F1
#
_entry.id   AF-X1R0T7-F1
#
_cell.length_a   1.000
_cell.length_b   1.000
_cell.length_c   1.000
_cell.angle_alpha   90.00
_cell.angle_beta   90.00
_cell.angle_gamma   90.00
#
_symmetry.space_group_name_H-M   'P 1'
#
loop_
_entity.id
_entity.type
_entity.pdbx_description
1 polymer ?
#
loop_
_entity_poly.entity_id
_entity_poly.type
_entity_poly.pdbx_seq_one_letter_code
_entity_poly.pdbx_strand_id
1 'polypeptide(L)'
;SDKILSPEPVPALSEQTIAAGRELEQQGCRAIVGACGYFANYQPEVAAALNVPCFLSSLMQIPMISRSLKPGQKVGIICADGDALAPAPALENCGVNDRSTVVIAGAQGLPQMKNINQDTGHLNSAKFEQELVDLSKQTVSENPDIGAILLECSDIPPYARAIQKAVRLPVFDFT
;
A
#
# COMPACT_ATOMS: atom_id res chain seq x y z
N SER A 1 -9.31 0.11 -20.69
CA SER A 1 -8.66 -0.97 -19.93
C SER A 1 -8.92 -0.71 -18.47
N ASP A 2 -9.63 -1.59 -17.80
CA ASP A 2 -9.98 -1.47 -16.38
C ASP A 2 -8.72 -1.76 -15.55
N LYS A 3 -7.96 -0.71 -15.24
CA LYS A 3 -6.73 -0.85 -14.46
C LYS A 3 -7.06 -0.71 -12.98
N ILE A 4 -6.53 -1.63 -12.18
CA ILE A 4 -6.63 -1.56 -10.71
C ILE A 4 -5.95 -0.32 -10.13
N LEU A 5 -4.89 0.14 -10.80
CA LEU A 5 -4.20 1.39 -10.52
C LEU A 5 -5.00 2.55 -11.14
N SER A 6 -6.07 2.95 -10.46
CA SER A 6 -6.99 4.01 -10.87
C SER A 6 -7.38 4.85 -9.64
N PRO A 7 -7.53 6.17 -9.79
CA PRO A 7 -8.03 7.03 -8.71
C PRO A 7 -9.51 6.75 -8.37
N GLU A 8 -10.27 6.24 -9.33
CA GLU A 8 -11.67 5.85 -9.15
C GLU A 8 -11.83 4.33 -9.15
N PRO A 9 -12.58 3.76 -8.18
CA PRO A 9 -12.91 2.34 -8.17
C PRO A 9 -13.68 1.94 -9.43
N VAL A 10 -13.32 0.80 -10.01
CA VAL A 10 -14.01 0.23 -11.18
C VAL A 10 -14.96 -0.87 -10.68
N PRO A 11 -16.29 -0.72 -10.83
CA PRO A 11 -17.25 -1.69 -10.29
C PRO A 11 -16.99 -3.14 -10.71
N ALA A 12 -16.60 -3.35 -11.98
CA ALA A 12 -16.29 -4.68 -12.50
C ALA A 12 -15.12 -5.37 -11.77
N LEU A 13 -14.14 -4.61 -11.25
CA LEU A 13 -13.03 -5.16 -10.48
C LEU A 13 -13.48 -5.66 -9.10
N SER A 14 -14.49 -5.03 -8.48
CA SER A 14 -15.08 -5.51 -7.24
C SER A 14 -15.70 -6.90 -7.42
N GLU A 15 -16.54 -7.06 -8.45
CA GLU A 15 -17.20 -8.34 -8.77
C GLU A 15 -16.18 -9.45 -9.08
N GLN A 16 -15.15 -9.13 -9.88
CA GLN A 16 -14.08 -10.07 -10.20
C GLN A 16 -13.27 -10.47 -8.97
N THR A 17 -12.98 -9.52 -8.06
CA THR A 17 -12.25 -9.80 -6.82
C THR A 17 -13.06 -10.70 -5.90
N ILE A 18 -14.37 -10.46 -5.77
CA ILE A 18 -15.28 -11.31 -5.00
C ILE A 18 -15.35 -12.73 -5.60
N ALA A 19 -15.48 -12.84 -6.92
CA ALA A 19 -15.53 -14.14 -7.60
C ALA A 19 -14.25 -14.95 -7.37
N ALA A 20 -13.07 -14.32 -7.53
CA ALA A 20 -11.78 -14.95 -7.25
C ALA A 20 -11.64 -15.36 -5.78
N GLY A 21 -12.09 -14.50 -4.84
CA GLY A 21 -12.10 -14.83 -3.42
C GLY A 21 -12.96 -16.05 -3.09
N ARG A 22 -14.15 -16.17 -3.67
CA ARG A 22 -15.02 -17.35 -3.50
C ARG A 22 -14.40 -18.62 -4.06
N GLU A 23 -13.67 -18.53 -5.16
CA GLU A 23 -12.93 -19.67 -5.70
C GLU A 23 -11.85 -20.14 -4.71
N LEU A 24 -11.09 -19.21 -4.13
CA LEU A 24 -10.08 -19.52 -3.11
C LEU A 24 -10.71 -20.12 -1.84
N GLU A 25 -11.89 -19.64 -1.42
CA GLU A 25 -12.65 -20.25 -0.31
C GLU A 25 -13.02 -21.70 -0.60
N GLN A 26 -13.47 -22.01 -1.83
CA GLN A 26 -13.81 -23.37 -2.25
C GLN A 26 -12.57 -24.28 -2.27
N GLN A 27 -11.39 -23.72 -2.52
CA GLN A 27 -10.12 -24.43 -2.43
C GLN A 27 -9.63 -24.63 -0.98
N GLY A 28 -10.36 -24.11 0.01
CA GLY A 28 -10.09 -24.28 1.44
C GLY A 28 -9.26 -23.18 2.08
N CYS A 29 -9.02 -22.05 1.38
CA CYS A 29 -8.38 -20.88 1.99
C CYS A 29 -9.18 -20.41 3.20
N ARG A 30 -8.46 -20.08 4.29
CA ARG A 30 -9.04 -19.64 5.57
C ARG A 30 -8.86 -18.15 5.86
N ALA A 31 -8.16 -17.47 4.96
CA ALA A 31 -8.03 -16.03 4.89
C ALA A 31 -7.64 -15.68 3.44
N ILE A 32 -8.01 -14.49 3.00
CA ILE A 32 -7.64 -13.93 1.69
C ILE A 32 -6.74 -12.73 1.93
N VAL A 33 -5.60 -12.69 1.25
CA VAL A 33 -4.67 -11.55 1.29
C VAL A 33 -4.45 -11.05 -0.13
N GLY A 34 -4.67 -9.76 -0.34
CA GLY A 34 -4.41 -9.11 -1.62
C GLY A 34 -2.95 -8.69 -1.72
N ALA A 35 -2.33 -8.90 -2.89
CA ALA A 35 -0.95 -8.48 -3.13
C ALA A 35 -0.84 -7.01 -3.56
N CYS A 36 -1.81 -6.49 -4.33
CA CYS A 36 -1.82 -5.10 -4.76
C CYS A 36 -2.60 -4.23 -3.78
N GLY A 37 -1.99 -3.24 -3.15
CA GLY A 37 -2.68 -2.47 -2.12
C GLY A 37 -3.81 -1.56 -2.63
N TYR A 38 -4.00 -1.40 -3.95
CA TYR A 38 -5.18 -0.76 -4.55
C TYR A 38 -6.45 -1.61 -4.47
N PHE A 39 -6.35 -2.91 -4.18
CA PHE A 39 -7.52 -3.70 -3.81
C PHE A 39 -8.19 -3.17 -2.53
N ALA A 40 -7.52 -2.31 -1.74
CA ALA A 40 -8.13 -1.57 -0.64
C ALA A 40 -9.39 -0.79 -1.06
N ASN A 41 -9.50 -0.38 -2.32
CA ASN A 41 -10.71 0.25 -2.85
C ASN A 41 -11.97 -0.63 -2.76
N TYR A 42 -11.81 -1.95 -2.64
CA TYR A 42 -12.91 -2.93 -2.58
C TYR A 42 -12.92 -3.71 -1.27
N GLN A 43 -12.16 -3.27 -0.26
CA GLN A 43 -11.99 -3.98 0.99
C GLN A 43 -13.32 -4.25 1.72
N PRO A 44 -14.22 -3.25 1.92
CA PRO A 44 -15.51 -3.49 2.57
C PRO A 44 -16.40 -4.46 1.78
N GLU A 45 -16.47 -4.32 0.46
CA GLU A 45 -17.32 -5.13 -0.42
C GLU A 45 -16.88 -6.59 -0.41
N VAL A 46 -15.57 -6.84 -0.53
CA VAL A 46 -15.01 -8.19 -0.51
C VAL A 46 -15.14 -8.81 0.88
N ALA A 47 -14.86 -8.07 1.95
CA ALA A 47 -15.02 -8.57 3.31
C ALA A 47 -16.49 -8.90 3.66
N ALA A 48 -17.46 -8.17 3.09
CA ALA A 48 -18.88 -8.45 3.27
C ALA A 48 -19.36 -9.68 2.45
N ALA A 49 -18.73 -9.96 1.31
CA ALA A 49 -19.16 -11.00 0.38
C ALA A 49 -18.56 -12.39 0.64
N LEU A 50 -17.45 -12.45 1.38
CA LEU A 50 -16.72 -13.68 1.70
C LEU A 50 -16.97 -14.12 3.15
N ASN A 51 -16.83 -15.41 3.42
CA ASN A 51 -17.02 -16.05 4.73
C ASN A 51 -15.71 -16.18 5.53
N VAL A 52 -14.58 -15.81 4.94
CA VAL A 52 -13.26 -15.81 5.60
C VAL A 52 -12.71 -14.38 5.73
N PRO A 53 -11.77 -14.13 6.67
CA PRO A 53 -11.14 -12.81 6.79
C PRO A 53 -10.40 -12.38 5.53
N CYS A 54 -10.53 -11.10 5.16
CA CYS A 54 -9.93 -10.51 3.97
C CYS A 54 -9.00 -9.34 4.33
N PHE A 55 -7.78 -9.37 3.82
CA PHE A 55 -6.75 -8.34 4.00
C PHE A 55 -6.20 -7.92 2.65
N LEU A 56 -6.90 -7.02 1.95
CA LEU A 56 -6.58 -6.72 0.56
C LEU A 56 -5.39 -5.77 0.36
N SER A 57 -4.90 -5.16 1.44
CA SER A 57 -3.82 -4.18 1.40
C SER A 57 -3.13 -4.06 2.75
N SER A 58 -1.84 -3.75 2.76
CA SER A 58 -1.10 -3.41 3.98
C SER A 58 -1.60 -2.12 4.62
N LEU A 59 -2.36 -1.28 3.89
CA LEU A 59 -3.04 -0.10 4.43
C LEU A 59 -3.95 -0.43 5.63
N MET A 60 -4.46 -1.66 5.73
CA MET A 60 -5.23 -2.12 6.90
C MET A 60 -4.41 -2.15 8.20
N GLN A 61 -3.08 -2.09 8.12
CA GLN A 61 -2.21 -2.01 9.29
C GLN A 61 -2.15 -0.58 9.87
N ILE A 62 -2.54 0.46 9.12
CA ILE A 62 -2.41 1.86 9.56
C ILE A 62 -3.10 2.11 10.91
N PRO A 63 -4.34 1.66 11.17
CA PRO A 63 -4.95 1.87 12.47
C PRO A 63 -4.13 1.28 13.63
N MET A 64 -3.54 0.10 13.44
CA MET A 64 -2.67 -0.52 14.46
C MET A 64 -1.39 0.28 14.65
N ILE A 65 -0.73 0.67 13.55
CA ILE A 65 0.51 1.44 13.57
C ILE A 65 0.27 2.79 14.27
N SER A 66 -0.74 3.55 13.84
CA SER A 66 -1.09 4.85 14.42
C SER A 66 -1.35 4.78 15.93
N ARG A 67 -1.95 3.69 16.42
CA ARG A 67 -2.18 3.49 17.87
C ARG A 67 -0.92 3.18 18.67
N SER A 68 0.15 2.75 18.01
CA SER A 68 1.45 2.49 18.64
C SER A 68 2.36 3.73 18.71
N LEU A 69 2.04 4.78 17.95
CA LEU A 69 2.85 6.00 17.87
C LEU A 69 2.57 6.99 19.00
N LYS A 70 3.48 7.94 19.23
CA LYS A 70 3.26 9.04 20.18
C LYS A 70 2.16 9.98 19.66
N PRO A 71 1.47 10.70 20.55
CA PRO A 71 0.53 11.75 20.13
C PRO A 71 1.18 12.74 19.15
N GLY A 72 0.46 13.05 18.07
CA GLY A 72 0.92 13.97 17.03
C GLY A 72 1.84 13.35 15.97
N GLN A 73 2.24 12.09 16.10
CA GLN A 73 3.01 11.41 15.06
C GLN A 73 2.10 10.81 13.98
N LYS A 74 2.63 10.76 12.76
CA LYS A 74 1.94 10.26 11.55
C LYS A 74 2.56 8.96 11.03
N VAL A 75 1.80 8.24 10.22
CA VAL A 75 2.29 7.12 9.41
C VAL A 75 2.66 7.63 8.02
N GLY A 76 3.92 7.44 7.61
CA GLY A 76 4.35 7.69 6.24
C GLY A 76 4.04 6.48 5.36
N ILE A 77 3.35 6.67 4.24
CA ILE A 77 2.97 5.62 3.30
C ILE A 77 3.85 5.78 2.06
N ILE A 78 4.65 4.76 1.73
CA ILE A 78 5.35 4.68 0.45
C ILE A 78 4.54 3.76 -0.47
N CYS A 79 4.00 4.30 -1.56
CA CYS A 79 3.09 3.60 -2.47
C CYS A 79 3.56 3.68 -3.93
N ALA A 80 3.00 2.85 -4.80
CA ALA A 80 3.34 2.85 -6.22
C ALA A 80 2.93 4.14 -6.95
N ASP A 81 1.80 4.73 -6.55
CA ASP A 81 1.24 5.94 -7.18
C ASP A 81 0.46 6.78 -6.16
N GLY A 82 1.10 7.84 -5.66
CA GLY A 82 0.48 8.74 -4.70
C GLY A 82 -0.72 9.49 -5.27
N ASP A 83 -0.72 9.76 -6.58
CA ASP A 83 -1.77 10.52 -7.26
C ASP A 83 -3.03 9.68 -7.46
N ALA A 84 -2.87 8.35 -7.59
CA ALA A 84 -3.97 7.41 -7.61
C ALA A 84 -4.48 7.09 -6.19
N LEU A 85 -3.58 6.90 -5.21
CA LEU A 85 -3.98 6.54 -3.84
C LEU A 85 -4.65 7.69 -3.09
N ALA A 86 -4.15 8.92 -3.25
CA ALA A 86 -4.63 10.06 -2.50
C ALA A 86 -6.14 10.35 -2.68
N PRO A 87 -6.73 10.44 -3.88
CA PRO A 87 -8.16 10.70 -4.03
C PRO A 87 -9.05 9.48 -3.75
N ALA A 88 -8.48 8.27 -3.74
CA ALA A 88 -9.24 7.03 -3.68
C ALA A 88 -9.82 6.74 -2.27
N PRO A 89 -10.91 5.95 -2.16
CA PRO A 89 -11.50 5.57 -0.88
C PRO A 89 -10.66 4.53 -0.11
N ALA A 90 -9.59 3.98 -0.70
CA ALA A 90 -8.71 2.97 -0.12
C ALA A 90 -8.34 3.22 1.36
N LEU A 91 -7.96 4.45 1.72
CA LEU A 91 -7.58 4.80 3.09
C LEU A 91 -8.76 4.67 4.06
N GLU A 92 -9.91 5.23 3.71
CA GLU A 92 -11.14 5.17 4.52
C GLU A 92 -11.63 3.73 4.67
N ASN A 93 -11.61 2.98 3.57
CA ASN A 93 -11.91 1.54 3.51
C ASN A 93 -11.00 0.68 4.40
N CYS A 94 -9.78 1.14 4.66
CA CYS A 94 -8.81 0.51 5.57
C CYS A 94 -8.84 1.11 7.00
N GLY A 95 -9.85 1.92 7.34
CA GLY A 95 -10.05 2.48 8.67
C GLY A 95 -9.28 3.76 8.97
N VAL A 96 -8.74 4.43 7.95
CA VAL A 96 -8.05 5.73 8.08
C VAL A 96 -9.05 6.86 7.83
N ASN A 97 -9.84 7.17 8.86
CA ASN A 97 -10.89 8.21 8.78
C ASN A 97 -10.34 9.64 8.92
N ASP A 98 -9.14 9.79 9.50
CA ASP A 98 -8.47 11.07 9.64
C ASP A 98 -7.18 11.08 8.79
N ARG A 99 -7.29 11.68 7.60
CA ARG A 99 -6.18 11.78 6.64
C ARG A 99 -5.01 12.63 7.14
N SER A 100 -5.21 13.45 8.18
CA SER A 100 -4.10 14.19 8.79
C SER A 100 -3.12 13.29 9.55
N THR A 101 -3.50 12.05 9.85
CA THR A 101 -2.65 11.06 10.54
C THR A 101 -1.68 10.33 9.61
N VAL A 102 -1.73 10.58 8.30
CA VAL A 102 -0.90 9.92 7.30
C VAL A 102 -0.20 10.93 6.39
N VAL A 103 0.93 10.51 5.83
CA VAL A 103 1.64 11.24 4.75
C VAL A 103 1.83 10.27 3.59
N ILE A 104 1.30 10.60 2.42
CA ILE A 104 1.43 9.75 1.23
C ILE A 104 2.63 10.21 0.40
N ALA A 105 3.56 9.31 0.12
CA ALA A 105 4.65 9.50 -0.81
C ALA A 105 4.57 8.46 -1.92
N GLY A 106 4.43 8.96 -3.15
CA GLY A 106 4.25 8.13 -4.33
C GLY A 106 5.55 7.90 -5.09
N ALA A 107 5.76 6.66 -5.53
CA ALA A 107 6.91 6.26 -6.33
C ALA A 107 6.70 6.45 -7.85
N GLN A 108 5.54 6.93 -8.31
CA GLN A 108 5.17 6.98 -9.74
C GLN A 108 6.14 7.81 -10.61
N GLY A 109 6.87 8.74 -10.01
CA GLY A 109 7.91 9.52 -10.69
C GLY A 109 9.22 8.77 -10.91
N LEU A 110 9.50 7.73 -10.10
CA LEU A 110 10.77 7.01 -10.08
C LEU A 110 10.95 6.16 -11.34
N PRO A 111 12.13 6.20 -11.99
CA PRO A 111 12.38 5.43 -13.21
C PRO A 111 12.11 3.93 -13.06
N GLN A 112 12.52 3.30 -11.96
CA GLN A 112 12.27 1.86 -11.77
C GLN A 112 10.80 1.55 -11.50
N MET A 113 10.08 2.41 -10.79
CA MET A 113 8.63 2.24 -10.59
C MET A 113 7.86 2.39 -11.89
N LYS A 114 8.26 3.31 -12.79
CA LYS A 114 7.66 3.42 -14.12
C LYS A 114 7.80 2.14 -14.94
N ASN A 115 8.96 1.48 -14.85
CA ASN A 115 9.17 0.21 -15.52
C ASN A 115 8.24 -0.89 -15.00
N ILE A 116 8.00 -0.92 -13.68
CA ILE A 116 7.05 -1.84 -13.04
C ILE A 116 5.62 -1.52 -13.50
N ASN A 117 5.17 -0.28 -13.35
CA ASN A 117 3.80 0.15 -13.70
C ASN A 117 3.46 0.01 -15.20
N GLN A 118 4.47 -0.05 -16.07
CA GLN A 118 4.33 -0.21 -17.53
C GLN A 118 4.65 -1.63 -18.01
N ASP A 119 4.89 -2.58 -17.11
CA ASP A 119 5.22 -3.98 -17.41
C ASP A 119 6.35 -4.13 -18.44
N THR A 120 7.40 -3.29 -18.35
CA THR A 120 8.47 -3.27 -19.36
C THR A 120 9.40 -4.48 -19.32
N GLY A 121 9.27 -5.33 -18.30
CA GLY A 121 10.15 -6.49 -18.06
C GLY A 121 11.56 -6.11 -17.60
N HIS A 122 11.82 -4.84 -17.26
CA HIS A 122 13.14 -4.34 -16.90
C HIS A 122 13.16 -3.66 -15.53
N LEU A 123 13.82 -4.27 -14.56
CA LEU A 123 14.05 -3.69 -13.24
C LEU A 123 15.54 -3.77 -12.88
N ASN A 124 16.14 -2.62 -12.59
CA ASN A 124 17.45 -2.56 -11.95
C ASN A 124 17.26 -2.41 -10.44
N SER A 125 17.37 -3.54 -9.73
CA SER A 125 17.11 -3.60 -8.28
C SER A 125 18.00 -2.65 -7.46
N ALA A 126 19.28 -2.49 -7.82
CA ALA A 126 20.18 -1.61 -7.07
C ALA A 126 19.82 -0.13 -7.25
N LYS A 127 19.39 0.26 -8.45
CA LYS A 127 18.86 1.61 -8.70
C LYS A 127 17.54 1.82 -7.97
N PHE A 128 16.66 0.83 -7.98
CA PHE A 128 15.36 0.96 -7.32
C PHE A 128 15.51 1.12 -5.80
N GLU A 129 16.42 0.36 -5.18
CA GLU A 129 16.75 0.52 -3.76
C GLU A 129 17.17 1.97 -3.45
N GLN A 130 18.08 2.53 -4.26
CA GLN A 130 18.54 3.92 -4.08
C GLN A 130 17.39 4.92 -4.26
N GLU A 131 16.59 4.77 -5.30
CA GLU A 131 15.43 5.62 -5.58
C GLU A 131 14.41 5.61 -4.42
N LEU A 132 14.11 4.43 -3.87
CA LEU A 132 13.19 4.26 -2.74
C LEU A 132 13.77 4.80 -1.42
N VAL A 133 15.07 4.60 -1.19
CA VAL A 133 15.77 5.16 -0.01
C VAL A 133 15.75 6.68 -0.06
N ASP A 134 16.02 7.28 -1.22
CA ASP A 134 16.02 8.74 -1.38
C ASP A 134 14.62 9.32 -1.22
N LEU A 135 13.61 8.69 -1.83
CA LEU A 135 12.20 9.05 -1.62
C LEU A 135 11.84 9.02 -0.13
N SER A 136 12.16 7.92 0.56
CA SER A 136 11.83 7.76 1.99
C SER A 136 12.53 8.80 2.87
N LYS A 137 13.80 9.09 2.60
CA LYS A 137 14.55 10.14 3.32
C LYS A 137 13.97 11.52 3.09
N GLN A 138 13.61 11.84 1.85
CA GLN A 138 12.97 13.11 1.51
C GLN A 138 11.63 13.24 2.25
N THR A 139 10.77 12.22 2.19
CA THR A 139 9.47 12.21 2.86
C THR A 139 9.60 12.48 4.36
N VAL A 140 10.55 11.80 5.05
CA VAL A 140 10.79 12.01 6.49
C VAL A 140 11.39 13.39 6.78
N SER A 141 12.27 13.89 5.91
CA SER A 141 12.85 15.23 6.07
C SER A 141 11.82 16.35 5.94
N GLU A 142 10.84 16.18 5.05
CA GLU A 142 9.76 17.15 4.82
C GLU A 142 8.64 17.02 5.88
N ASN A 143 8.54 15.87 6.54
CA ASN A 143 7.51 15.56 7.53
C ASN A 143 8.16 14.96 8.81
N PRO A 144 8.79 15.80 9.66
CA PRO A 144 9.54 15.33 10.83
C PRO A 144 8.67 14.70 11.93
N ASP A 145 7.34 14.79 11.80
CA ASP A 145 6.35 14.15 12.66
C ASP A 145 5.99 12.71 12.24
N ILE A 146 6.56 12.19 11.14
CA ILE A 146 6.43 10.76 10.80
C ILE A 146 7.09 9.90 11.88
N GLY A 147 6.32 8.99 12.48
CA GLY A 147 6.78 8.06 13.51
C GLY A 147 7.07 6.64 13.02
N ALA A 148 6.49 6.25 11.88
CA ALA A 148 6.70 4.97 11.23
C ALA A 148 6.41 5.07 9.73
N ILE A 149 7.00 4.17 8.95
CA ILE A 149 6.75 4.02 7.52
C ILE A 149 5.97 2.72 7.27
N LEU A 150 4.99 2.76 6.36
CA LEU A 150 4.30 1.61 5.80
C LEU A 150 4.60 1.54 4.30
N LEU A 151 5.02 0.38 3.81
CA LEU A 151 5.23 0.10 2.40
C LEU A 151 3.96 -0.55 1.83
N GLU A 152 3.28 0.16 0.94
CA GLU A 152 1.97 -0.26 0.40
C GLU A 152 2.10 -1.19 -0.81
N CYS A 153 3.08 -0.96 -1.69
CA CYS A 153 3.23 -1.73 -2.92
C CYS A 153 4.00 -3.03 -2.66
N SER A 154 3.51 -4.15 -3.20
CA SER A 154 4.13 -5.49 -3.08
C SER A 154 5.55 -5.60 -3.63
N ASP A 155 5.99 -4.66 -4.48
CA ASP A 155 7.32 -4.67 -5.08
C ASP A 155 8.38 -3.94 -4.24
N ILE A 156 7.96 -3.25 -3.16
CA ILE A 156 8.85 -2.46 -2.30
C ILE A 156 9.43 -3.23 -1.09
N PRO A 157 8.76 -4.23 -0.46
CA PRO A 157 9.27 -4.98 0.69
C PRO A 157 10.71 -5.52 0.57
N PRO A 158 11.21 -5.96 -0.60
CA PRO A 158 12.62 -6.35 -0.74
C PRO A 158 13.63 -5.27 -0.30
N TYR A 159 13.22 -4.00 -0.31
CA TYR A 159 14.03 -2.83 0.04
C TYR A 159 13.76 -2.28 1.44
N ALA A 160 12.83 -2.89 2.21
CA ALA A 160 12.41 -2.41 3.52
C ALA A 160 13.57 -2.22 4.49
N ARG A 161 14.54 -3.14 4.49
CA ARG A 161 15.73 -3.07 5.34
C ARG A 161 16.63 -1.87 5.01
N ALA A 162 16.82 -1.57 3.72
CA ALA A 162 17.62 -0.45 3.27
C ALA A 162 16.95 0.88 3.66
N ILE A 163 15.64 0.99 3.42
CA ILE A 163 14.80 2.13 3.84
C ILE A 163 14.91 2.33 5.35
N GLN A 164 14.65 1.29 6.15
CA GLN A 164 14.70 1.34 7.62
C GLN A 164 16.06 1.84 8.13
N LYS A 165 17.15 1.32 7.57
CA LYS A 165 18.52 1.73 7.93
C LYS A 165 18.77 3.21 7.63
N ALA A 166 18.21 3.71 6.53
CA ALA A 166 18.38 5.09 6.08
C ALA A 166 17.55 6.09 6.91
N VAL A 167 16.28 5.79 7.17
CA VAL A 167 15.37 6.71 7.88
C VAL A 167 15.40 6.56 9.41
N ARG A 168 15.89 5.43 9.94
CA ARG A 168 15.95 5.12 11.38
C ARG A 168 14.57 5.14 12.07
N LEU A 169 13.53 4.77 11.36
CA LEU A 169 12.16 4.61 11.85
C LEU A 169 11.67 3.16 11.70
N PRO A 170 10.67 2.71 12.47
CA PRO A 170 9.96 1.47 12.18
C PRO A 170 9.43 1.46 10.73
N VAL A 171 9.57 0.32 10.05
CA VAL A 171 9.08 0.09 8.69
C VAL A 171 8.19 -1.13 8.75
N PHE A 172 6.96 -1.00 8.26
CA PHE A 172 5.95 -2.04 8.17
C PHE A 172 5.68 -2.37 6.70
N ASP A 173 5.41 -3.63 6.41
CA ASP A 173 5.01 -4.11 5.10
C ASP A 173 4.19 -5.41 5.25
N PHE A 174 4.12 -6.27 4.23
CA PHE A 174 3.38 -7.53 4.28
C PHE A 174 4.16 -8.73 4.88
N THR A 175 5.40 -8.53 5.35
CA THR A 175 6.35 -9.59 5.79
C THR A 175 6.66 -9.61 7.28
#